data_AF-A0A7C6PBZ6-F1
#
_entry.id   AF-A0A7C6PBZ6-F1
#
_cell.length_a   1.000
_cell.length_b   1.000
_cell.length_c   1.000
_cell.angle_alpha   90.00
_cell.angle_beta   90.00
_cell.angle_gamma   90.00
#
_symmetry.space_group_name_H-M   'P 1'
#
loop_
_entity.id
_entity.type
_entity.pdbx_description
1 polymer ?
#
loop_
_entity_poly.entity_id
_entity_poly.type
_entity_poly.pdbx_seq_one_letter_code
_entity_poly.pdbx_strand_id
1 'polypeptide(L)'
;MKKAVECTERAAMEGGDRRIGVIWHTQGSGKSLSMVFYSGQVVLMMNNPTIVVITDRNDLDDQLFTTFSRSQRLLRQSPVQATSRAELRQMLK
;
A
#
# COMPACT_ATOMS: atom_id res chain seq x y z
N MET A 1 10.75 7.11 -5.84
CA MET A 1 9.75 7.31 -4.76
C MET A 1 9.01 8.63 -4.85
N LYS A 2 9.70 9.78 -4.73
CA LYS A 2 9.10 11.12 -4.65
C LYS A 2 8.05 11.39 -5.75
N LYS A 3 8.43 11.17 -7.02
CA LYS A 3 7.52 11.30 -8.17
C LYS A 3 6.25 10.46 -8.06
N ALA A 4 6.33 9.24 -7.52
CA ALA A 4 5.15 8.38 -7.38
C ALA A 4 4.16 8.95 -6.35
N VAL A 5 4.67 9.51 -5.24
CA VAL A 5 3.83 10.12 -4.20
C VAL A 5 3.18 11.41 -4.72
N GLU A 6 3.94 12.26 -5.42
CA GLU A 6 3.43 13.49 -6.05
C GLU A 6 2.32 13.18 -7.08
N CYS A 7 2.51 12.12 -7.91
CA CYS A 7 1.47 11.66 -8.83
C CYS A 7 0.21 11.22 -8.09
N THR A 8 0.35 10.50 -6.98
CA THR A 8 -0.78 10.02 -6.17
C THR A 8 -1.53 11.17 -5.52
N GLU A 9 -0.82 12.16 -4.99
CA GLU A 9 -1.42 13.36 -4.43
C GLU A 9 -2.26 14.08 -5.50
N ARG A 10 -1.66 14.35 -6.68
CA ARG A 10 -2.36 14.99 -7.80
C ARG A 10 -3.57 14.21 -8.29
N ALA A 11 -3.47 12.88 -8.36
CA ALA A 11 -4.56 12.03 -8.82
C ALA A 11 -5.73 11.98 -7.81
N ALA A 12 -5.44 12.14 -6.52
CA ALA A 12 -6.41 12.05 -5.43
C ALA A 12 -7.07 13.40 -5.06
N MET A 13 -6.51 14.53 -5.50
CA MET A 13 -7.10 15.86 -5.32
C MET A 13 -8.51 15.94 -5.93
N GLU A 14 -9.31 16.90 -5.45
CA GLU A 14 -10.58 17.24 -6.07
C GLU A 14 -10.38 17.65 -7.54
N GLY A 15 -11.13 17.04 -8.46
CA GLY A 15 -10.92 17.19 -9.90
C GLY A 15 -9.78 16.35 -10.50
N GLY A 16 -9.06 15.58 -9.68
CA GLY A 16 -8.07 14.60 -10.13
C GLY A 16 -8.70 13.42 -10.88
N ASP A 17 -7.92 12.80 -11.77
CA ASP A 17 -8.40 11.71 -12.64
C ASP A 17 -8.49 10.35 -11.92
N ARG A 18 -8.09 10.28 -10.64
CA ARG A 18 -8.05 9.06 -9.81
C ARG A 18 -7.19 7.94 -10.40
N ARG A 19 -6.26 8.27 -11.31
CA ARG A 19 -5.38 7.32 -11.97
C ARG A 19 -3.95 7.55 -11.54
N ILE A 20 -3.29 6.46 -11.17
CA ILE A 20 -1.85 6.44 -10.88
C ILE A 20 -1.12 5.57 -11.91
N GLY A 21 0.21 5.51 -11.78
CA GLY A 21 1.06 4.74 -12.68
C GLY A 21 1.32 3.30 -12.22
N VAL A 22 2.07 2.57 -13.05
CA VAL A 22 2.58 1.23 -12.77
C VAL A 22 4.06 1.31 -12.43
N ILE A 23 4.49 0.61 -11.37
CA ILE A 23 5.91 0.42 -11.06
C ILE A 23 6.29 -1.02 -11.38
N TRP A 24 7.15 -1.19 -12.38
CA TRP A 24 7.68 -2.48 -12.80
C TRP A 24 9.00 -2.77 -12.08
N HIS A 25 9.13 -3.98 -11.54
CA HIS A 25 10.32 -4.46 -10.84
C HIS A 25 10.78 -5.77 -11.45
N THR A 26 12.08 -6.05 -11.41
CA THR A 26 12.63 -7.39 -11.62
C THR A 26 12.57 -8.19 -10.32
N GLN A 27 12.63 -9.52 -10.41
CA GLN A 27 12.65 -10.39 -9.23
C GLN A 27 13.88 -10.12 -8.37
N GLY A 28 13.71 -10.17 -7.04
CA GLY A 28 14.80 -9.92 -6.08
C GLY A 28 15.20 -8.45 -5.91
N SER A 29 14.64 -7.52 -6.66
CA SER A 29 15.00 -6.09 -6.63
C SER A 29 14.46 -5.29 -5.42
N GLY A 30 13.85 -5.95 -4.44
CA GLY A 30 13.28 -5.26 -3.27
C GLY A 30 11.94 -4.56 -3.51
N LYS A 31 11.06 -5.14 -4.36
CA LYS A 31 9.70 -4.62 -4.61
C LYS A 31 8.90 -4.43 -3.32
N SER A 32 8.90 -5.41 -2.42
CA SER A 32 8.14 -5.35 -1.16
C SER A 32 8.61 -4.18 -0.26
N LEU A 33 9.93 -3.97 -0.17
CA LEU A 33 10.50 -2.85 0.56
C LEU A 33 10.10 -1.50 -0.08
N SER A 34 10.10 -1.43 -1.41
CA SER A 34 9.59 -0.27 -2.14
C SER A 34 8.11 -0.01 -1.82
N MET A 35 7.26 -1.04 -1.82
CA MET A 35 5.84 -0.90 -1.46
C MET A 35 5.64 -0.33 -0.05
N VAL A 36 6.42 -0.78 0.93
CA VAL A 36 6.38 -0.27 2.31
C VAL A 36 6.78 1.20 2.38
N PHE A 37 7.90 1.58 1.74
CA PHE A 37 8.32 2.99 1.72
C PHE A 37 7.32 3.90 1.00
N TYR A 38 6.71 3.41 -0.07
CA TYR A 38 5.66 4.13 -0.79
C TYR A 38 4.46 4.37 0.12
N SER A 39 3.98 3.30 0.74
CA SER A 39 2.84 3.34 1.66
C SER A 39 3.09 4.28 2.83
N GLY A 40 4.27 4.22 3.44
CA GLY A 40 4.67 5.12 4.52
C GLY A 40 4.67 6.59 4.11
N GLN A 41 5.18 6.91 2.91
CA GLN A 41 5.13 8.29 2.40
C GLN A 41 3.69 8.76 2.12
N VAL A 42 2.86 7.90 1.53
CA VAL A 42 1.44 8.21 1.28
C VAL A 42 0.69 8.44 2.60
N VAL A 43 0.92 7.61 3.62
CA VAL A 43 0.37 7.80 4.97
C VAL A 43 0.72 9.16 5.56
N LEU A 44 1.97 9.61 5.39
CA LEU A 44 2.44 10.89 5.88
C LEU A 44 1.83 12.08 5.14
N MET A 45 1.79 12.02 3.80
CA MET A 45 1.43 13.17 2.97
C MET A 45 -0.08 13.35 2.81
N MET A 46 -0.86 12.27 2.91
CA MET A 46 -2.30 12.29 2.58
C MET A 46 -3.19 12.06 3.79
N ASN A 47 -2.74 12.49 4.98
CA ASN A 47 -3.49 12.39 6.24
C ASN A 47 -3.99 10.96 6.54
N ASN A 48 -3.08 9.97 6.46
CA ASN A 48 -3.34 8.55 6.74
C ASN A 48 -4.52 7.94 5.95
N PRO A 49 -4.44 7.86 4.61
CA PRO A 49 -5.48 7.23 3.81
C PRO A 49 -5.46 5.70 3.99
N THR A 50 -6.58 5.05 3.70
CA THR A 50 -6.67 3.58 3.68
C THR A 50 -5.90 3.01 2.49
N ILE A 51 -4.96 2.09 2.75
CA ILE A 51 -4.19 1.38 1.72
C ILE A 51 -4.63 -0.08 1.71
N VAL A 52 -5.09 -0.56 0.55
CA VAL A 52 -5.43 -1.97 0.34
C VAL A 52 -4.37 -2.59 -0.58
N VAL A 53 -3.68 -3.61 -0.08
CA VAL A 53 -2.72 -4.42 -0.86
C VAL A 53 -3.44 -5.69 -1.27
N ILE A 54 -3.44 -6.00 -2.57
CA ILE A 54 -4.10 -7.20 -3.13
C ILE A 54 -3.04 -8.03 -3.83
N THR A 55 -3.03 -9.32 -3.53
CA THR A 55 -2.19 -10.32 -4.19
C THR A 55 -3.07 -11.42 -4.79
N ASP A 56 -2.51 -12.16 -5.73
CA ASP A 56 -3.16 -13.31 -6.37
C ASP A 56 -2.84 -14.65 -5.69
N ARG A 57 -1.93 -14.65 -4.71
CA ARG A 57 -1.39 -15.85 -4.07
C ARG A 57 -1.26 -15.70 -2.56
N ASN A 58 -1.74 -16.69 -1.81
CA ASN A 58 -1.72 -16.71 -0.35
C ASN A 58 -0.29 -16.66 0.23
N ASP A 59 0.64 -17.43 -0.31
CA ASP A 59 2.01 -17.45 0.19
C ASP A 59 2.76 -16.12 -0.04
N LEU A 60 2.44 -15.43 -1.13
CA LEU A 60 2.93 -14.09 -1.40
C LEU A 60 2.28 -13.06 -0.47
N ASP A 61 0.97 -13.22 -0.21
CA ASP A 61 0.24 -12.38 0.74
C ASP A 61 0.86 -12.44 2.14
N ASP A 62 1.13 -13.64 2.65
CA ASP A 62 1.74 -13.86 3.96
C ASP A 62 3.14 -13.23 4.06
N GLN A 63 3.93 -13.31 2.99
CA GLN A 63 5.24 -12.66 2.91
C GLN A 63 5.14 -11.14 2.95
N LEU A 64 4.19 -10.56 2.20
CA LEU A 64 3.94 -9.12 2.22
C LEU A 64 3.41 -8.67 3.58
N PHE A 65 2.45 -9.39 4.16
CA PHE A 65 1.91 -9.10 5.48
C PHE A 65 3.01 -9.08 6.55
N THR A 66 3.93 -10.06 6.51
CA THR A 66 5.10 -10.08 7.39
C THR A 66 6.00 -8.86 7.18
N THR A 67 6.24 -8.45 5.93
CA THR A 67 7.07 -7.29 5.58
C THR A 67 6.45 -5.97 6.07
N PHE A 68 5.14 -5.80 5.88
CA PHE A 68 4.40 -4.64 6.35
C PHE A 68 4.32 -4.62 7.89
N SER A 69 4.11 -5.77 8.53
CA SER A 69 4.07 -5.90 9.99
C SER A 69 5.40 -5.55 10.66
N ARG A 70 6.53 -5.90 10.03
CA ARG A 70 7.87 -5.47 10.50
C ARG A 70 8.11 -3.96 10.34
N SER A 71 7.24 -3.27 9.60
CA SER A 71 7.36 -1.87 9.23
C SER A 71 6.32 -0.98 9.91
N GLN A 72 5.65 -1.46 10.97
CA GLN A 72 4.62 -0.75 11.75
C GLN A 72 5.03 0.68 12.14
N ARG A 73 6.27 0.88 12.58
CA ARG A 73 6.78 2.21 12.97
C ARG A 73 6.79 3.20 11.80
N LEU A 74 7.09 2.72 10.59
CA LEU A 74 7.06 3.54 9.38
C LEU A 74 5.62 3.83 8.95
N LEU A 75 4.74 2.83 9.05
CA LEU A 75 3.34 2.91 8.63
C LEU A 75 2.44 3.61 9.67
N ARG A 76 2.94 3.84 10.89
CA ARG A 76 2.22 4.40 12.05
C ARG A 76 0.97 3.62 12.46
N GLN A 77 0.82 2.39 11.96
CA GLN A 77 -0.30 1.51 12.22
C GLN A 77 0.11 0.05 12.00
N SER A 78 -0.62 -0.85 12.63
CA SER A 78 -0.50 -2.28 12.38
C SER A 78 -1.33 -2.66 11.16
N PRO A 79 -0.75 -3.29 10.14
CA PRO A 79 -1.53 -3.82 9.02
C PRO A 79 -2.46 -4.92 9.54
N VAL A 80 -3.60 -5.07 8.87
CA VAL A 80 -4.55 -6.17 9.05
C VAL A 80 -4.65 -6.98 7.76
N GLN A 81 -4.90 -8.28 7.88
CA GLN A 81 -5.02 -9.19 6.75
C GLN A 81 -6.46 -9.69 6.68
N ALA A 82 -7.10 -9.53 5.52
CA ALA A 82 -8.44 -10.06 5.27
C ALA A 82 -8.33 -11.36 4.48
N THR A 83 -8.97 -12.42 4.96
CA THR A 83 -8.99 -13.76 4.33
C THR A 83 -10.16 -13.93 3.37
N SER A 84 -11.13 -13.01 3.39
CA SER A 84 -12.30 -13.04 2.51
C SER A 84 -12.78 -11.63 2.14
N ARG A 85 -13.54 -11.55 1.05
CA ARG A 85 -14.19 -10.29 0.62
C ARG A 85 -15.18 -9.77 1.66
N ALA A 86 -15.86 -10.67 2.38
CA ALA A 86 -16.82 -10.31 3.42
C ALA A 86 -16.10 -9.66 4.61
N GLU A 87 -14.99 -10.26 5.05
CA GLU A 87 -14.13 -9.72 6.10
C GLU A 87 -13.52 -8.38 5.70
N LEU A 88 -12.99 -8.24 4.48
CA LEU A 88 -12.48 -6.96 3.98
C LEU A 88 -13.55 -5.86 4.04
N ARG A 89 -14.79 -6.16 3.63
CA ARG A 89 -15.92 -5.21 3.71
C ARG A 89 -16.26 -4.83 5.15
N GLN A 90 -16.05 -5.72 6.11
CA GLN A 90 -16.28 -5.41 7.52
C GLN A 90 -15.18 -4.50 8.07
N MET A 91 -13.92 -4.72 7.67
CA MET A 91 -12.77 -3.91 8.08
C MET A 91 -12.78 -2.48 7.51
N LEU A 92 -13.46 -2.25 6.38
CA LEU A 92 -13.52 -0.95 5.70
C LEU A 92 -14.74 -0.09 6.09
N LYS A 93 -15.58 -0.57 7.01
CA LYS A 93 -16.70 0.20 7.56
C LYS A 93 -16.25 1.05 8.75
#